data_AF-A0A822FLD1-F1
#
_entry.id   AF-A0A822FLD1-F1
#
_cell.length_a   1.000
_cell.length_b   1.000
_cell.length_c   1.000
_cell.angle_alpha   90.00
_cell.angle_beta   90.00
_cell.angle_gamma   90.00
#
_symmetry.space_group_name_H-M   'P 1'
#
loop_
_entity.id
_entity.type
_entity.pdbx_description
1 polymer ?
#
loop_
_entity_poly.entity_id
_entity_poly.type
_entity_poly.pdbx_seq_one_letter_code
_entity_poly.pdbx_strand_id
1 'polypeptide(L)' 'MQSCFGHHFMLVLEKQDQQFFAIVQLIGTRQQAEKFVYRLELNGNKRRLTWESTPKSIHE' A
#
# COMPACT_ATOMS: atom_id res chain seq x y z
N MET A 1 8.78 -0.80 -5.98
CA MET A 1 7.71 -0.68 -6.99
C MET A 1 7.22 -2.08 -7.32
N GLN A 2 5.91 -2.31 -7.35
CA GLN A 2 5.28 -3.59 -7.69
C GLN A 2 4.44 -3.40 -8.96
N SER A 3 4.52 -4.34 -9.91
CA SER A 3 3.76 -4.27 -11.17
C SER A 3 2.90 -5.52 -11.32
N CYS A 4 1.59 -5.35 -11.40
CA CYS A 4 0.61 -6.43 -11.54
C CYS A 4 -0.71 -5.89 -12.12
N PHE A 5 -1.54 -6.78 -12.68
CA PHE A 5 -2.84 -6.42 -13.28
C PHE A 5 -2.76 -5.27 -14.31
N GLY A 6 -1.63 -5.13 -15.02
CA GLY A 6 -1.40 -4.05 -15.97
C GLY A 6 -1.20 -2.66 -15.35
N HIS A 7 -0.95 -2.58 -14.05
CA HIS A 7 -0.76 -1.34 -13.31
C HIS A 7 0.55 -1.36 -12.51
N HIS A 8 1.00 -0.18 -12.11
CA HIS A 8 2.18 0.00 -11.26
C HIS A 8 1.76 0.55 -9.89
N PHE A 9 2.22 -0.12 -8.84
CA PHE A 9 1.96 0.22 -7.45
C PHE A 9 3.27 0.59 -6.75
N MET A 10 3.22 1.60 -5.91
CA MET A 10 4.35 2.07 -5.11
C MET A 10 4.08 1.79 -3.63
N LEU A 11 4.93 0.99 -3.01
CA LEU A 11 4.94 0.84 -1.56
C LEU A 11 5.83 1.94 -0.98
N VAL A 12 5.25 2.79 -0.14
CA VAL A 12 5.94 3.86 0.57
C VAL A 12 5.99 3.48 2.04
N LEU A 13 7.20 3.52 2.61
CA LEU A 13 7.44 3.36 4.03
C LEU A 13 8.11 4.64 4.53
N GLU A 14 7.41 5.37 5.39
CA GLU A 14 7.90 6.60 6.00
C GLU A 14 8.13 6.39 7.49
N LYS A 15 9.19 6.99 8.02
CA LYS A 15 9.48 6.99 9.45
C LYS A 15 9.29 8.41 9.98
N GLN A 16 8.38 8.56 10.94
CA GLN A 16 8.15 9.82 11.66
C GLN A 16 8.45 9.57 13.15
N ASP A 17 9.48 10.22 13.68
CA ASP A 17 10.03 9.98 15.02
C ASP A 17 10.32 8.48 15.28
N GLN A 18 9.53 7.84 16.14
CA GLN A 18 9.65 6.42 16.50
C GLN A 18 8.59 5.53 15.82
N GLN A 19 7.75 6.10 14.94
CA GLN A 19 6.66 5.39 14.26
C GLN A 19 6.96 5.20 12.77
N PHE A 20 6.49 4.07 12.22
CA PHE A 20 6.55 3.77 10.79
C PHE A 20 5.14 3.80 10.20
N PHE A 21 5.02 4.44 9.04
CA PHE A 21 3.80 4.51 8.25
C PHE A 21 4.04 3.82 6.92
N ALA A 22 3.17 2.89 6.56
CA ALA A 22 3.26 2.17 5.31
C ALA A 22 1.97 2.35 4.50
N ILE A 23 2.10 2.71 3.23
CA ILE A 23 0.97 2.90 2.32
C ILE A 23 1.32 2.39 0.92
N VAL A 24 0.30 1.93 0.20
CA VAL A 24 0.41 1.60 -1.21
C VAL A 24 -0.28 2.66 -2.04
N GLN A 25 0.42 3.17 -3.04
CA GLN A 25 -0.11 4.11 -4.03
C GLN A 25 -0.20 3.44 -5.41
N LEU A 26 -1.21 3.80 -6.20
CA LEU A 26 -1.40 3.38 -7.58
C LEU A 26 -0.99 4.51 -8.53
N ILE A 27 -0.17 4.18 -9.52
CA ILE A 27 0.07 5.03 -10.70
C ILE A 27 -1.15 4.92 -11.62
N GLY A 28 -2.18 5.72 -11.33
CA GLY A 28 -3.46 5.71 -12.03
C GLY A 28 -4.43 6.73 -11.43
N THR A 29 -5.70 6.68 -11.83
CA THR A 29 -6.78 7.53 -11.30
C THR A 29 -7.41 6.95 -10.04
N ARG A 30 -8.17 7.77 -9.30
CA ARG A 30 -8.96 7.32 -8.14
C ARG A 30 -9.91 6.18 -8.48
N GLN A 31 -10.64 6.28 -9.60
CA GLN A 31 -11.57 5.24 -10.06
C GLN A 31 -10.86 3.91 -10.39
N GLN A 32 -9.61 3.96 -10.86
CA GLN A 32 -8.80 2.76 -11.04
C GLN A 32 -8.39 2.19 -9.69
N ALA A 33 -7.99 3.05 -8.74
CA ALA A 33 -7.57 2.63 -7.41
C ALA A 33 -8.67 1.92 -6.62
N GLU A 34 -9.92 2.38 -6.73
CA GLU A 34 -11.11 1.78 -6.10
C GLU A 34 -11.36 0.30 -6.51
N LYS A 35 -10.75 -0.17 -7.60
CA LYS A 35 -10.86 -1.57 -8.06
C LYS A 35 -9.89 -2.53 -7.35
N PHE A 36 -9.01 -2.00 -6.50
CA PHE A 36 -7.96 -2.78 -5.86
C PHE A 36 -8.03 -2.68 -4.33
N VAL A 37 -7.57 -3.75 -3.68
CA VAL A 37 -7.28 -3.78 -2.26
C VAL A 37 -5.85 -4.31 -2.10
N TYR A 38 -5.05 -3.65 -1.28
CA TYR A 38 -3.73 -4.13 -0.90
C TYR A 38 -3.76 -4.67 0.54
N ARG A 39 -2.87 -5.63 0.83
CA ARG A 39 -2.64 -6.16 2.18
C ARG A 39 -1.17 -6.00 2.55
N LEU A 40 -0.90 -5.29 3.64
CA LEU A 40 0.41 -5.26 4.27
C LEU A 40 0.40 -6.20 5.47
N GLU A 41 1.43 -7.03 5.57
CA GLU A 41 1.57 -8.01 6.64
C GLU A 41 2.96 -7.91 7.27
N LEU A 42 2.98 -7.74 8.59
CA LEU A 42 4.20 -7.83 9.39
C LEU A 42 4.11 -9.12 10.22
N ASN A 43 5.11 -9.98 10.04
CA ASN A 43 5.24 -11.24 10.75
C ASN A 43 6.38 -11.14 11.77
N GLY A 44 6.10 -11.54 13.01
CA GLY A 44 7.07 -11.69 14.08
C GLY A 44 6.88 -13.01 14.80
N ASN A 45 7.72 -13.30 15.81
CA ASN A 45 7.62 -14.55 16.56
C ASN A 45 6.23 -14.70 17.20
N LYS A 46 5.42 -15.63 16.65
CA LYS A 46 4.00 -15.90 17.03
C LYS A 46 3.08 -14.66 16.99
N ARG A 47 3.46 -13.61 16.25
CA ARG A 47 2.67 -12.37 16.12
C ARG A 47 2.51 -12.03 14.64
N ARG A 48 1.31 -11.57 14.28
CA ARG A 48 1.02 -11.10 12.93
C ARG A 48 0.21 -9.81 13.04
N LEU A 49 0.63 -8.78 12.32
CA LEU A 49 -0.12 -7.55 12.13
C LEU A 49 -0.47 -7.43 10.65
N THR A 50 -1.74 -7.21 10.35
CA THR A 50 -2.25 -7.11 8.98
C THR A 50 -3.04 -5.82 8.83
N TRP A 51 -2.81 -5.12 7.72
CA TRP A 51 -3.55 -3.93 7.33
C TRP A 51 -4.02 -4.07 5.89
N GLU A 52 -5.30 -3.82 5.63
CA GLU A 52 -5.91 -3.87 4.31
C GLU A 52 -6.61 -2.56 3.98
N SER A 53 -6.41 -2.06 2.76
CA SER A 53 -7.06 -0.84 2.31
C SER A 53 -7.02 -0.71 0.77
N THR A 54 -7.73 0.28 0.24
CA THR A 54 -7.65 0.68 -1.17
C THR A 54 -6.36 1.49 -1.38
N PRO A 55 -5.58 1.25 -2.45
CA PRO A 55 -4.39 2.05 -2.74
C PRO A 55 -4.78 3.51 -3.00
N LYS A 56 -3.89 4.46 -2.69
CA LYS A 56 -4.11 5.87 -3.05
C LYS A 56 -3.66 6.16 -4.48
N SER A 57 -4.47 6.86 -5.25
CA SER A 57 -4.03 7.44 -6.53
C SER A 57 -2.90 8.44 -6.30
N ILE A 58 -1.89 8.46 -7.17
CA ILE A 58 -0.85 9.53 -7.15
C ILE A 58 -1.26 10.78 -7.94
N HIS A 59 -2.28 10.67 -8.81
CA HIS A 59 -2.74 11.78 -9.66
C HIS A 59 -3.84 12.62 -8.98
N GLU A 60 -4.12 12.37 -7.70
CA GLU A 60 -5.06 13.11 -6.87
C GLU A 60 -4.35 13.70 -5.64
#